data_AF-A0A971N5M6-F1
#
_entry.id   AF-A0A971N5M6-F1
#
_cell.length_a   1.000
_cell.length_b   1.000
_cell.length_c   1.000
_cell.angle_alpha   90.00
_cell.angle_beta   90.00
_cell.angle_gamma   90.00
#
_symmetry.space_group_name_H-M   'P 1'
#
loop_
_entity.id
_entity.type
_entity.pdbx_description
1 polymer ?
#
loop_
_entity_poly.entity_id
_entity_poly.type
_entity_poly.pdbx_seq_one_letter_code
_entity_poly.pdbx_strand_id
1 'polypeptide(L)'
;MSSNHLFSLLGRLEELITKSPRLAGRAFLPVDEALEIMNKIRVIVPDEVKAAQELVKQREALLRKTQEEADRILSRATKEAQRLLSEHHLIKLAQEESKAIKAQAFQVAQQMEKEANRNVYEILGRLEDNLLQALKVVHRSKEQYRSVGEEEGTAEENSD
;
A
#
# COMPACT_ATOMS: atom_id res chain seq x y z
N MET A 1 -10.93 50.77 -14.48
CA MET A 1 -11.25 52.21 -14.66
C MET A 1 -11.82 52.50 -16.06
N SER A 2 -11.44 51.76 -17.13
CA SER A 2 -11.91 52.02 -18.52
C SER A 2 -13.34 51.57 -18.87
N SER A 3 -13.81 50.39 -18.42
CA SER A 3 -15.21 49.96 -18.65
C SER A 3 -16.23 51.01 -18.19
N ASN A 4 -16.05 51.62 -17.01
CA ASN A 4 -16.93 52.70 -16.53
C ASN A 4 -16.90 53.95 -17.43
N HIS A 5 -15.80 54.18 -18.15
CA HIS A 5 -15.67 55.33 -19.04
C HIS A 5 -16.38 55.12 -20.38
N LEU A 6 -16.33 53.91 -20.95
CA LEU A 6 -17.09 53.59 -22.15
C LEU A 6 -18.60 53.66 -21.89
N PHE A 7 -19.07 53.10 -20.77
CA PHE A 7 -20.48 53.18 -20.38
C PHE A 7 -20.93 54.61 -20.09
N SER A 8 -20.08 55.47 -19.53
CA SER A 8 -20.44 56.87 -19.30
C SER A 8 -20.52 57.68 -20.59
N LEU A 9 -19.66 57.41 -21.59
CA LEU A 9 -19.75 58.05 -22.91
C LEU A 9 -21.00 57.59 -23.68
N LEU A 10 -21.32 56.29 -23.62
CA LEU A 10 -22.56 55.75 -24.20
C LEU A 10 -23.80 56.36 -23.52
N GLY A 11 -23.80 56.44 -22.19
CA GLY A 11 -24.89 57.07 -21.44
C GLY A 11 -25.04 58.57 -21.76
N ARG A 12 -23.93 59.29 -21.94
CA ARG A 12 -23.98 60.70 -22.36
C ARG A 12 -24.51 60.87 -23.78
N LEU A 13 -24.17 59.96 -24.69
CA LEU A 13 -24.72 59.95 -26.06
C LEU A 13 -26.22 59.65 -26.04
N GLU A 14 -26.65 58.67 -25.24
CA GLU A 14 -28.06 58.32 -25.03
C GLU A 14 -28.85 59.50 -24.44
N GLU A 15 -28.28 60.19 -23.45
CA GLU A 15 -28.87 61.37 -22.84
C GLU A 15 -29.01 62.52 -23.86
N LEU A 16 -27.99 62.76 -24.67
CA LEU A 16 -28.00 63.75 -25.75
C LEU A 16 -29.09 63.44 -26.78
N ILE A 17 -29.26 62.16 -27.15
CA ILE A 17 -30.32 61.72 -28.07
C ILE A 17 -31.72 61.87 -27.45
N THR A 18 -31.85 61.58 -26.15
CA THR A 18 -33.14 61.57 -25.45
C THR A 18 -33.63 62.98 -25.13
N LYS A 19 -32.74 63.89 -24.74
CA LYS A 19 -33.07 65.27 -24.36
C LYS A 19 -33.22 66.24 -25.54
N SER A 20 -32.90 65.80 -26.76
CA SER A 20 -32.95 66.66 -27.95
C SER A 20 -34.40 66.97 -28.37
N PRO A 21 -34.74 68.24 -28.69
CA PRO A 21 -36.07 68.63 -29.16
C PRO A 21 -36.46 67.86 -30.42
N ARG A 22 -37.73 67.46 -30.50
CA ARG A 22 -38.27 66.71 -31.65
C ARG A 22 -39.32 67.51 -32.41
N LEU A 23 -39.23 67.53 -33.74
CA LEU A 23 -40.25 68.08 -34.63
C LEU A 23 -40.54 67.10 -35.75
N ALA A 24 -41.82 66.79 -35.98
CA ALA A 24 -42.26 65.86 -37.03
C ALA A 24 -41.48 64.52 -37.03
N GLY A 25 -41.18 63.98 -35.84
CA GLY A 25 -40.42 62.74 -35.66
C GLY A 25 -38.90 62.85 -35.83
N ARG A 26 -38.35 64.03 -36.12
CA ARG A 26 -36.91 64.28 -36.24
C ARG A 26 -36.35 64.96 -34.98
N ALA A 27 -35.26 64.43 -34.44
CA ALA A 27 -34.54 65.02 -33.31
C ALA A 27 -33.49 66.02 -33.80
N PHE A 28 -33.41 67.18 -33.14
CA PHE A 28 -32.38 68.18 -33.41
C PHE A 28 -31.19 67.97 -32.48
N LEU A 29 -30.16 67.28 -32.99
CA LEU A 29 -28.97 66.91 -32.23
C LEU A 29 -27.86 67.96 -32.44
N PRO A 30 -27.13 68.36 -31.37
CA PRO A 30 -25.88 69.09 -31.51
C PRO A 30 -24.83 68.17 -32.18
N VAL A 31 -24.62 68.37 -33.49
CA VAL A 31 -23.80 67.47 -34.31
C VAL A 31 -22.36 67.39 -33.80
N ASP A 32 -21.76 68.53 -33.42
CA ASP A 32 -20.37 68.58 -32.97
C ASP A 32 -20.15 67.79 -31.67
N GLU A 33 -21.06 67.93 -30.69
CA GLU A 33 -20.98 67.19 -29.42
C GLU A 33 -21.23 65.69 -29.62
N ALA A 34 -22.20 65.32 -30.45
CA ALA A 34 -22.46 63.92 -30.78
C ALA A 34 -21.25 63.28 -31.49
N LEU A 35 -20.64 63.98 -32.45
CA LEU A 35 -19.43 63.52 -33.15
C LEU A 35 -18.24 63.39 -32.19
N GLU A 36 -18.07 64.32 -31.24
CA GLU A 36 -17.01 64.24 -30.23
C GLU A 36 -17.16 62.99 -29.35
N ILE A 37 -18.36 62.71 -28.86
CA ILE A 37 -18.64 61.52 -28.04
C ILE A 37 -18.41 60.25 -28.85
N MET A 38 -18.88 60.19 -30.11
CA MET A 38 -18.63 59.05 -30.99
C MET A 38 -17.14 58.82 -31.28
N ASN A 39 -16.36 59.88 -31.48
CA ASN A 39 -14.92 59.77 -31.69
C ASN A 39 -14.21 59.21 -30.45
N LYS A 40 -14.59 59.66 -29.25
CA LYS A 40 -14.06 59.11 -27.99
C LYS A 40 -14.39 57.62 -27.84
N ILE A 41 -15.65 57.22 -28.11
CA ILE A 41 -16.07 55.81 -28.11
C ILE A 41 -15.25 55.00 -29.13
N ARG A 42 -15.07 55.52 -30.35
CA ARG A 42 -14.29 54.86 -31.41
C ARG A 42 -12.85 54.58 -31.00
N VAL A 43 -12.22 55.47 -30.23
CA VAL A 43 -10.85 55.30 -29.74
C VAL A 43 -10.79 54.25 -28.63
N ILE A 44 -11.78 54.22 -27.72
CA ILE A 44 -11.74 53.38 -26.51
C ILE A 44 -12.17 51.93 -26.79
N VAL A 45 -13.17 51.72 -27.64
CA VAL A 45 -13.76 50.38 -27.89
C VAL A 45 -12.73 49.33 -28.32
N PRO A 46 -11.80 49.60 -29.26
CA PRO A 46 -10.82 48.61 -29.69
C PRO A 46 -9.96 48.07 -28.55
N ASP A 47 -9.56 48.93 -27.61
CA ASP A 47 -8.71 48.54 -26.50
C ASP A 47 -9.49 47.76 -25.44
N GLU A 48 -10.74 48.13 -25.15
CA GLU A 48 -11.60 47.38 -24.24
C GLU A 48 -11.91 45.97 -24.79
N VAL A 49 -12.13 45.86 -26.11
CA VAL A 49 -12.34 44.56 -26.78
C VAL A 49 -11.08 43.69 -26.71
N LYS A 50 -9.89 44.26 -26.95
CA LYS A 50 -8.61 43.53 -26.80
C LYS A 50 -8.40 43.05 -25.37
N ALA A 51 -8.68 43.91 -24.38
CA ALA A 51 -8.55 43.55 -22.97
C ALA A 51 -9.49 42.39 -22.59
N ALA A 52 -10.75 42.42 -23.06
CA ALA A 52 -11.70 41.34 -22.86
C ALA A 52 -11.25 40.03 -23.51
N GLN A 53 -10.75 40.09 -24.76
CA GLN A 53 -10.21 38.92 -25.46
C GLN A 53 -9.00 38.31 -24.73
N GLU A 54 -8.11 39.15 -24.20
CA GLU A 54 -6.94 38.68 -23.46
C GLU A 54 -7.35 38.03 -22.13
N LEU A 55 -8.33 38.60 -21.43
CA LEU A 55 -8.86 38.01 -20.21
C LEU A 55 -9.50 36.64 -20.46
N VAL A 56 -10.21 36.47 -21.58
CA VAL A 56 -10.74 35.17 -22.00
C VAL A 56 -9.62 34.17 -22.26
N LYS A 57 -8.58 34.56 -23.00
CA LYS A 57 -7.41 33.70 -23.26
C LYS A 57 -6.70 33.29 -21.97
N GLN A 58 -6.51 34.22 -21.05
CA GLN A 58 -5.89 33.94 -19.74
C GLN A 58 -6.73 32.95 -18.94
N ARG A 59 -8.06 33.11 -18.95
CA ARG A 59 -8.98 32.18 -18.29
C ARG A 59 -8.90 30.78 -18.90
N GLU A 60 -8.88 30.66 -20.22
CA GLU A 60 -8.74 29.36 -20.90
C GLU A 60 -7.40 28.69 -20.60
N ALA A 61 -6.30 29.47 -20.60
CA ALA A 61 -4.98 28.97 -20.24
C ALA A 61 -4.93 28.48 -18.78
N LEU A 62 -5.55 29.21 -17.86
CA LEU A 62 -5.65 28.82 -16.45
C LEU A 62 -6.48 27.53 -16.28
N LEU A 63 -7.61 27.42 -16.98
CA LEU A 63 -8.45 26.21 -16.93
C LEU A 63 -7.68 25.00 -17.45
N ARG A 64 -6.97 25.14 -18.58
CA ARG A 64 -6.15 24.06 -19.14
C ARG A 64 -5.05 23.63 -18.17
N LYS A 65 -4.33 24.58 -17.58
CA LYS A 65 -3.28 24.31 -16.59
C LYS A 65 -3.84 23.59 -15.36
N THR A 66 -5.01 24.02 -14.88
CA THR A 66 -5.68 23.38 -13.74
C THR A 66 -6.10 21.95 -14.06
N GLN A 67 -6.62 21.71 -15.27
CA GLN A 67 -7.00 20.37 -15.71
C GLN A 67 -5.78 19.44 -15.81
N GLU A 68 -4.69 19.91 -16.43
CA GLU A 68 -3.44 19.15 -16.53
C GLU A 68 -2.89 18.80 -15.14
N GLU A 69 -2.95 19.73 -14.18
CA GLU A 69 -2.49 19.48 -12.81
C GLU A 69 -3.42 18.50 -12.07
N ALA A 70 -4.73 18.61 -12.26
CA ALA A 70 -5.69 17.65 -11.71
C ALA A 70 -5.44 16.23 -12.23
N ASP A 71 -5.21 16.08 -13.54
CA ASP A 71 -4.90 14.80 -14.16
C ASP A 71 -3.57 14.22 -13.64
N ARG A 72 -2.57 15.07 -13.42
CA ARG A 72 -1.29 14.68 -12.79
C ARG A 72 -1.47 14.20 -11.36
N ILE A 73 -2.25 14.92 -10.55
CA ILE A 73 -2.54 14.53 -9.17
C ILE A 73 -3.25 13.19 -9.14
N LEU A 74 -4.28 13.02 -9.98
CA LEU A 74 -5.03 11.77 -10.08
C LEU A 74 -4.11 10.61 -10.47
N SER A 75 -3.29 10.79 -11.51
CA SER A 75 -2.33 9.77 -11.97
C SER A 75 -1.35 9.35 -10.87
N ARG A 76 -0.81 10.32 -10.10
CA ARG A 76 0.09 10.02 -8.98
C ARG A 76 -0.64 9.26 -7.87
N ALA A 77 -1.84 9.70 -7.49
CA ALA A 77 -2.63 9.04 -6.46
C ALA A 77 -2.97 7.59 -6.85
N THR A 78 -3.36 7.34 -8.10
CA THR A 78 -3.65 5.99 -8.59
C THR A 78 -2.41 5.10 -8.58
N LYS A 79 -1.25 5.60 -9.04
CA LYS A 79 0.01 4.84 -9.01
C LYS A 79 0.43 4.49 -7.58
N GLU A 80 0.30 5.44 -6.65
CA GLU A 80 0.65 5.20 -5.26
C GLU A 80 -0.30 4.20 -4.60
N ALA A 81 -1.61 4.30 -4.87
CA ALA A 81 -2.58 3.32 -4.38
C ALA A 81 -2.27 1.90 -4.90
N GLN A 82 -1.91 1.77 -6.18
CA GLN A 82 -1.49 0.48 -6.77
C GLN A 82 -0.22 -0.07 -6.10
N ARG A 83 0.78 0.79 -5.84
CA ARG A 83 2.00 0.42 -5.12
C ARG A 83 1.68 -0.11 -3.72
N LEU A 84 0.89 0.63 -2.95
CA LEU A 84 0.50 0.24 -1.59
C LEU A 84 -0.28 -1.07 -1.56
N LEU A 85 -1.21 -1.29 -2.48
CA LEU A 85 -1.96 -2.55 -2.59
C LEU A 85 -1.04 -3.73 -2.92
N SER A 86 -0.11 -3.53 -3.86
CA SER A 86 0.88 -4.55 -4.22
C SER A 86 1.78 -4.90 -3.04
N GLU A 87 2.28 -3.89 -2.32
CA GLU A 87 3.11 -4.08 -1.12
C GLU A 87 2.34 -4.78 -0.01
N HIS A 88 1.09 -4.39 0.23
CA HIS A 88 0.24 -5.01 1.24
C HIS A 88 -0.05 -6.49 0.91
N HIS A 89 -0.32 -6.81 -0.35
CA HIS A 89 -0.52 -8.19 -0.78
C HIS A 89 0.75 -9.02 -0.58
N LEU A 90 1.92 -8.49 -0.97
CA LEU A 90 3.20 -9.16 -0.77
C LEU A 90 3.51 -9.40 0.72
N ILE A 91 3.26 -8.40 1.58
CA ILE A 91 3.45 -8.53 3.03
C ILE A 91 2.53 -9.62 3.60
N LYS A 92 1.27 -9.65 3.17
CA LYS A 92 0.31 -10.66 3.63
C LYS A 92 0.75 -12.08 3.23
N LEU A 93 1.17 -12.25 1.98
CA LEU A 93 1.70 -13.53 1.49
C LEU A 93 2.93 -13.97 2.27
N ALA A 94 3.89 -13.07 2.49
CA ALA A 94 5.10 -13.34 3.26
C ALA A 94 4.78 -13.72 4.73
N GLN A 95 3.75 -13.11 5.33
CA GLN A 95 3.28 -13.47 6.67
C GLN A 95 2.64 -14.86 6.71
N GLU A 96 1.83 -15.21 5.72
CA GLU A 96 1.22 -16.54 5.59
C GLU A 96 2.29 -17.62 5.41
N GLU A 97 3.26 -17.39 4.53
CA GLU A 97 4.38 -18.30 4.31
C GLU A 97 5.28 -18.44 5.55
N SER A 98 5.58 -17.33 6.24
CA SER A 98 6.31 -17.36 7.51
C SER A 98 5.58 -18.19 8.58
N LYS A 99 4.25 -18.10 8.66
CA LYS A 99 3.45 -18.92 9.58
C LYS A 99 3.50 -20.39 9.19
N ALA A 100 3.40 -20.71 7.90
CA ALA A 100 3.49 -22.08 7.40
C ALA A 100 4.86 -22.71 7.70
N ILE A 101 5.96 -21.99 7.43
CA ILE A 101 7.33 -22.44 7.74
C ILE A 101 7.50 -22.69 9.23
N LYS A 102 7.00 -21.78 10.08
CA LYS A 102 7.06 -21.95 11.55
C LYS A 102 6.27 -23.17 12.02
N ALA A 103 5.07 -23.38 11.49
CA ALA A 103 4.26 -24.54 11.82
C ALA A 103 4.94 -25.84 11.40
N GLN A 104 5.50 -25.88 10.18
CA GLN A 104 6.25 -27.03 9.67
C GLN A 104 7.49 -27.30 10.53
N ALA A 105 8.28 -26.28 10.84
CA ALA A 105 9.47 -26.42 11.69
C ALA A 105 9.10 -26.98 13.08
N PHE A 106 7.99 -26.53 13.66
CA PHE A 106 7.50 -27.05 14.94
C PHE A 106 7.07 -28.52 14.85
N GLN A 107 6.39 -28.91 13.77
CA GLN A 107 6.03 -30.31 13.51
C GLN A 107 7.26 -31.20 13.34
N VAL A 108 8.25 -30.75 12.56
CA VAL A 108 9.51 -31.49 12.38
C VAL A 108 10.24 -31.64 13.71
N ALA A 109 10.31 -30.57 14.52
CA ALA A 109 10.96 -30.63 15.83
C ALA A 109 10.29 -31.65 16.76
N GLN A 110 8.94 -31.66 16.84
CA GLN A 110 8.22 -32.67 17.63
C GLN A 110 8.45 -34.09 17.12
N GLN A 111 8.48 -34.27 15.80
CA GLN A 111 8.71 -35.58 15.21
C GLN A 111 10.12 -36.08 15.53
N MET A 112 11.11 -35.20 15.42
CA MET A 112 12.50 -35.50 15.75
C MET A 112 12.68 -35.86 17.23
N GLU A 113 12.00 -35.15 18.13
CA GLU A 113 12.01 -35.47 19.57
C GLU A 113 11.41 -36.86 19.84
N LYS A 114 10.26 -37.18 19.24
CA LYS A 114 9.64 -38.50 19.36
C LYS A 114 10.52 -39.61 18.82
N GLU A 115 11.15 -39.40 17.67
CA GLU A 115 12.06 -40.36 17.06
C GLU A 115 13.32 -40.59 17.90
N ALA A 116 13.90 -39.51 18.45
CA ALA A 116 15.03 -39.59 19.35
C ALA A 116 14.68 -40.37 20.62
N ASN A 117 13.54 -40.06 21.25
CA ASN A 117 13.07 -40.79 22.44
C ASN A 117 12.84 -42.27 22.14
N ARG A 118 12.20 -42.60 21.00
CA ARG A 118 12.03 -43.99 20.57
C ARG A 118 13.37 -44.70 20.39
N ASN A 119 14.32 -44.05 19.74
CA ASN A 119 15.66 -44.61 19.52
C ASN A 119 16.39 -44.88 20.85
N VAL A 120 16.31 -43.96 21.81
CA VAL A 120 16.86 -44.16 23.16
C VAL A 120 16.22 -45.36 23.84
N TYR A 121 14.89 -45.49 23.80
CA TYR A 121 14.19 -46.65 24.34
C TYR A 121 14.64 -47.97 23.69
N GLU A 122 14.80 -48.01 22.38
CA GLU A 122 15.30 -49.20 21.66
C GLU A 122 16.73 -49.57 22.08
N ILE A 123 17.62 -48.59 22.23
CA ILE A 123 19.00 -48.82 22.67
C ILE A 123 19.02 -49.35 24.11
N LEU A 124 18.25 -48.73 25.01
CA LEU A 124 18.15 -49.17 26.40
C LEU A 124 17.58 -50.57 26.52
N GLY A 125 16.54 -50.92 25.75
CA GLY A 125 15.97 -52.27 25.73
C GLY A 125 16.98 -53.32 25.27
N ARG A 126 17.75 -53.05 24.20
CA ARG A 126 18.83 -53.95 23.76
C ARG A 126 19.92 -54.11 24.82
N LEU A 127 20.25 -53.04 25.53
CA LEU A 127 21.23 -53.09 26.62
C LEU A 127 20.73 -53.95 27.77
N GLU A 128 19.46 -53.79 28.17
CA GLU A 128 18.82 -54.61 29.19
C GLU A 128 18.84 -56.10 28.82
N ASP A 129 18.43 -56.45 27.60
CA ASP A 129 18.45 -57.82 27.09
C ASP A 129 19.86 -58.44 27.18
N ASN A 130 20.89 -57.70 26.76
CA ASN A 130 22.27 -58.15 26.81
C ASN A 130 22.75 -58.37 28.26
N LEU A 131 22.39 -57.47 29.18
CA LEU A 131 22.74 -57.61 30.59
C LEU A 131 22.05 -58.82 31.22
N LEU A 132 20.77 -59.06 30.91
CA LEU A 132 20.04 -60.24 31.37
C LEU A 132 20.67 -61.54 30.86
N GLN A 133 21.10 -61.57 29.60
CA GLN A 133 21.81 -62.72 29.04
C GLN A 133 23.16 -62.96 29.75
N ALA A 134 23.95 -61.91 29.98
CA ALA A 134 25.20 -62.01 30.72
C ALA A 134 24.96 -62.53 32.15
N LEU A 135 23.94 -62.03 32.84
CA LEU A 135 23.58 -62.48 34.19
C LEU A 135 23.15 -63.95 34.22
N LYS A 136 22.44 -64.43 33.19
CA LYS A 136 22.09 -65.85 33.03
C LYS A 136 23.33 -66.74 32.84
N VAL A 137 24.33 -66.27 32.09
CA VAL A 137 25.60 -66.98 31.94
C VAL A 137 26.31 -67.07 33.30
N VAL A 138 26.41 -65.97 34.04
CA VAL A 138 27.02 -65.95 35.37
C VAL A 138 26.32 -66.89 36.35
N HIS A 139 24.97 -66.89 36.39
CA HIS A 139 24.22 -67.81 37.25
C HIS A 139 24.49 -69.27 36.91
N ARG A 140 24.45 -69.64 35.62
CA ARG A 140 24.76 -71.01 35.18
C ARG A 140 26.18 -71.41 35.56
N SER A 141 27.17 -70.55 35.37
CA SER A 141 28.55 -70.82 35.78
C SER A 141 28.64 -71.00 37.30
N LYS A 142 27.95 -70.19 38.10
CA LYS A 142 27.93 -70.33 39.56
C LYS A 142 27.28 -71.64 40.02
N GLU A 143 26.18 -72.05 39.39
CA GLU A 143 25.52 -73.33 39.67
C GLU A 143 26.41 -74.52 39.33
N GLN A 144 27.10 -74.48 38.18
CA GLN A 144 28.08 -75.52 37.79
C GLN A 144 29.23 -75.65 38.79
N TYR A 145 29.79 -74.53 39.28
CA TYR A 145 30.82 -74.59 40.32
C TYR A 145 30.31 -75.15 41.64
N ARG A 146 29.05 -74.84 42.00
CA ARG A 146 28.45 -75.35 43.23
C ARG A 146 28.20 -76.86 43.15
N SER A 147 27.71 -77.38 42.02
CA SER A 147 27.53 -78.83 41.86
C SER A 147 28.86 -79.59 41.87
N VAL A 148 29.93 -79.00 41.33
CA VAL A 148 31.29 -79.58 41.42
C VAL A 148 31.81 -79.58 42.87
N GLY A 149 31.56 -78.51 43.64
CA GLY A 149 31.93 -78.47 45.06
C GLY A 149 31.11 -79.39 45.96
N GLU A 150 29.87 -79.72 45.58
CA GLU A 150 29.03 -80.71 46.29
C GLU A 150 29.47 -82.17 45.96
N GLU A 151 29.99 -82.45 44.77
CA GLU A 151 30.57 -83.77 44.41
C GLU A 151 31.92 -84.04 45.12
N GLU A 152 32.81 -83.06 45.25
CA GLU A 152 34.07 -83.19 45.99
C GLU A 152 33.85 -83.39 47.51
N GLY A 153 32.83 -82.77 48.10
CA GLY A 153 32.49 -82.96 49.52
C GLY A 153 31.94 -84.36 49.86
N THR A 154 31.25 -85.02 48.92
CA THR A 154 30.77 -86.40 49.12
C THR A 154 31.82 -87.48 48.88
N ALA A 155 32.95 -87.12 48.24
CA ALA A 155 34.09 -88.01 48.04
C ALA A 155 34.99 -88.11 49.29
N GLU A 156 35.05 -87.06 50.13
CA GLU A 156 35.82 -87.08 51.38
C GLU A 156 35.10 -87.80 52.54
N GLU A 157 33.77 -87.88 52.54
CA GLU A 157 32.98 -88.48 53.62
C GLU A 157 32.83 -90.03 53.50
N ASN A 158 33.24 -90.64 52.39
CA ASN A 158 33.23 -92.10 52.19
C ASN A 158 34.63 -92.74 52.34
N SER A 159 35.61 -92.01 52.88
CA SER A 159 37.01 -92.45 52.99
C SER A 159 37.58 -92.56 54.41
N ASP A 160 36.75 -92.58 55.45
CA ASP A 160 37.17 -92.91 56.83
C ASP A 160 36.16 -93.84 57.55
#